data_AF-A0A816DRJ1-F1
#
_entry.id   AF-A0A816DRJ1-F1
#
_cell.length_a   1.000
_cell.length_b   1.000
_cell.length_c   1.000
_cell.angle_alpha   90.00
_cell.angle_beta   90.00
_cell.angle_gamma   90.00
#
_symmetry.space_group_name_H-M   'P 1'
#
loop_
_entity.id
_entity.type
_entity.pdbx_description
1 polymer ?
#
loop_
_entity_poly.entity_id
_entity_poly.type
_entity_poly.pdbx_seq_one_letter_code
_entity_poly.pdbx_strand_id
1 'polypeptide(L)'
;MPVKKRASLGRSTSAARRMAATRAAEDSEDTRIRLDGQRARQAASRAAEDSEDTRTRLDGQRARQAASRAAESPERRQGRRVDDRARHAASRAAESPERRQGRREEDRARHAATRGAEDPIQRRTRSEDQRRRQAASRAAQWTFMEGEAFRYDPANNYDSHPQLYIGQMSDVCPYCNALKWHAETRGMCCSGGKEQRLNRSISWITLENTIPAFK
;
A
#
# COMPACT_ATOMS: atom_id res chain seq x y z
N MET A 1 -60.17 -39.24 -18.30
CA MET A 1 -58.88 -38.62 -17.93
C MET A 1 -58.89 -38.33 -16.43
N PRO A 2 -58.05 -38.96 -15.60
CA PRO A 2 -58.04 -38.69 -14.16
C PRO A 2 -57.38 -37.33 -13.90
N VAL A 3 -58.09 -36.45 -13.18
CA VAL A 3 -57.65 -35.10 -12.84
C VAL A 3 -56.49 -35.19 -11.85
N LYS A 4 -55.30 -34.73 -12.25
CA LYS A 4 -54.13 -34.69 -11.37
C LYS A 4 -54.39 -33.72 -10.21
N LYS A 5 -54.42 -34.22 -8.97
CA LYS A 5 -54.55 -33.40 -7.75
C LYS A 5 -53.38 -32.41 -7.68
N ARG A 6 -53.67 -31.12 -7.56
CA ARG A 6 -52.66 -30.06 -7.40
C ARG A 6 -51.97 -30.25 -6.05
N ALA A 7 -50.64 -30.29 -6.02
CA ALA A 7 -49.87 -30.40 -4.78
C ALA A 7 -50.17 -29.19 -3.87
N SER A 8 -50.52 -29.45 -2.60
CA SER A 8 -50.84 -28.41 -1.62
C SER A 8 -49.56 -27.75 -1.09
N LEU A 9 -48.99 -26.81 -1.85
CA LEU A 9 -47.77 -26.08 -1.48
C LEU A 9 -47.99 -25.02 -0.37
N GLY A 10 -49.24 -24.81 0.08
CA GLY A 10 -49.60 -23.71 0.98
C GLY A 10 -49.82 -24.06 2.46
N ARG A 11 -49.71 -25.32 2.90
CA ARG A 11 -50.00 -25.71 4.29
C ARG A 11 -48.90 -26.60 4.87
N SER A 12 -48.28 -26.18 5.98
CA SER A 12 -47.35 -27.02 6.73
C SER A 12 -48.03 -28.34 7.08
N THR A 13 -47.41 -29.44 6.66
CA THR A 13 -47.94 -30.79 6.89
C THR A 13 -48.00 -31.06 8.40
N SER A 14 -48.90 -31.95 8.83
CA SER A 14 -48.98 -32.40 10.23
C SER A 14 -47.65 -33.01 10.68
N ALA A 15 -46.96 -33.73 9.81
CA ALA A 15 -45.62 -34.28 10.05
C ALA A 15 -44.58 -33.18 10.31
N ALA A 16 -44.54 -32.12 9.50
CA ALA A 16 -43.62 -31.00 9.71
C ALA A 16 -43.87 -30.29 11.05
N ARG A 17 -45.14 -30.11 11.44
CA ARG A 17 -45.52 -29.54 12.74
C ARG A 17 -45.10 -30.42 13.91
N ARG A 18 -45.30 -31.73 13.83
CA ARG A 18 -44.82 -32.68 14.85
C ARG A 18 -43.30 -32.63 15.00
N MET A 19 -42.55 -32.66 13.90
CA MET A 19 -41.09 -32.53 13.94
C MET A 19 -40.61 -31.19 14.50
N ALA A 20 -41.33 -30.10 14.25
CA ALA A 20 -41.01 -28.80 14.84
C ALA A 20 -41.26 -28.80 16.36
N ALA A 21 -42.38 -29.38 16.80
CA ALA A 21 -42.69 -29.51 18.23
C ALA A 21 -41.69 -30.41 18.95
N THR A 22 -41.28 -31.54 18.36
CA THR A 22 -40.25 -32.40 18.97
C THR A 22 -38.92 -31.67 19.08
N ARG A 23 -38.50 -30.94 18.04
CA ARG A 23 -37.27 -30.12 18.08
C ARG A 23 -37.32 -28.99 19.10
N ALA A 24 -38.49 -28.40 19.31
CA ALA A 24 -38.67 -27.34 20.30
C ALA A 24 -38.62 -27.86 21.74
N ALA A 25 -38.89 -29.15 21.93
CA ALA A 25 -38.82 -29.83 23.23
C ALA A 25 -37.46 -30.52 23.48
N GLU A 26 -36.54 -30.52 22.51
CA GLU A 26 -35.20 -31.09 22.68
C GLU A 26 -34.42 -30.30 23.74
N ASP A 27 -33.77 -31.02 24.64
CA ASP A 27 -32.77 -30.43 25.52
C ASP A 27 -31.41 -30.26 24.79
N SER A 28 -30.41 -29.74 25.50
CA SER A 28 -29.08 -29.52 24.91
C SER A 28 -28.36 -30.80 24.53
N GLU A 29 -28.59 -31.91 25.24
CA GLU A 29 -27.92 -33.19 24.97
C GLU A 29 -28.55 -33.89 23.78
N ASP A 30 -29.88 -33.97 23.74
CA ASP A 30 -30.66 -34.49 22.62
C ASP A 30 -30.37 -33.71 21.33
N THR A 31 -30.28 -32.38 21.44
CA THR A 31 -29.89 -31.51 20.32
C THR A 31 -28.50 -31.88 19.81
N ARG A 32 -27.53 -32.10 20.70
CA ARG A 32 -26.16 -32.49 20.33
C ARG A 32 -26.15 -33.85 19.65
N ILE A 33 -26.78 -34.86 20.23
CA ILE A 33 -26.87 -36.22 19.67
C ILE A 33 -27.49 -36.17 18.27
N ARG A 34 -28.59 -35.44 18.09
CA ARG A 34 -29.23 -35.30 16.77
C ARG A 34 -28.31 -34.63 15.76
N LEU A 35 -27.63 -33.54 16.14
CA LEU A 35 -26.71 -32.83 15.26
C LEU A 35 -25.47 -33.67 14.93
N ASP A 36 -24.93 -34.45 15.87
CA ASP A 36 -23.84 -35.38 15.65
C ASP A 36 -24.23 -36.50 14.69
N GLY A 37 -25.42 -37.09 14.87
CA GLY A 37 -25.95 -38.06 13.93
C GLY A 37 -26.17 -37.46 12.52
N GLN A 38 -26.60 -36.20 12.42
CA GLN A 38 -26.71 -35.50 11.14
C GLN A 38 -25.34 -35.25 10.49
N ARG A 39 -24.34 -34.82 11.27
CA ARG A 39 -22.96 -34.64 10.80
C ARG A 39 -22.36 -35.95 10.29
N ALA A 40 -22.52 -37.04 11.04
CA ALA A 40 -22.01 -38.37 10.67
C ALA A 40 -22.64 -38.88 9.37
N ARG A 41 -23.97 -38.78 9.24
CA ARG A 41 -24.67 -39.16 7.99
C ARG A 41 -24.22 -38.30 6.81
N GLN A 42 -24.04 -37.00 7.00
CA GLN A 42 -23.56 -36.13 5.94
C GLN A 42 -22.11 -36.44 5.55
N ALA A 43 -21.24 -36.73 6.52
CA ALA A 43 -19.86 -37.12 6.27
C ALA A 43 -19.80 -38.45 5.51
N ALA A 44 -20.57 -39.45 5.91
CA ALA A 44 -20.69 -40.73 5.21
C ALA A 44 -21.20 -40.55 3.77
N SER A 45 -22.24 -39.72 3.58
CA SER A 45 -22.74 -39.38 2.24
C SER A 45 -21.66 -38.73 1.39
N ARG A 46 -20.87 -37.79 1.93
CA ARG A 46 -19.76 -37.15 1.19
C ARG A 46 -18.61 -38.10 0.87
N ALA A 47 -18.32 -39.04 1.76
CA ALA A 47 -17.27 -40.03 1.55
C ALA A 47 -17.64 -41.05 0.46
N ALA A 48 -18.94 -41.25 0.22
CA ALA A 48 -19.47 -42.12 -0.82
C ALA A 48 -19.70 -41.40 -2.17
N GLU A 49 -19.50 -40.08 -2.24
CA GLU A 49 -19.63 -39.33 -3.50
C GLU A 49 -18.55 -39.77 -4.50
N ASP A 50 -18.94 -39.98 -5.76
CA ASP A 50 -17.98 -40.09 -6.85
C ASP A 50 -17.51 -38.70 -7.33
N SER A 51 -16.67 -38.67 -8.36
CA SER A 51 -16.11 -37.43 -8.88
C SER A 51 -17.13 -36.52 -9.56
N GLU A 52 -18.17 -37.08 -10.19
CA GLU A 52 -19.23 -36.34 -10.89
C GLU A 52 -20.22 -35.74 -9.89
N ASP A 53 -20.64 -36.53 -8.90
CA ASP A 53 -21.48 -36.09 -7.79
C ASP A 53 -20.78 -35.00 -6.98
N THR A 54 -19.49 -35.19 -6.69
CA THR A 54 -18.67 -34.18 -6.01
C THR A 54 -18.65 -32.88 -6.80
N ARG A 55 -18.44 -32.96 -8.13
CA ARG A 55 -18.40 -31.79 -9.01
C ARG A 55 -19.75 -31.08 -9.02
N THR A 56 -20.84 -31.81 -9.23
CA THR A 56 -22.21 -31.29 -9.26
C THR A 56 -22.57 -30.59 -7.95
N ARG A 57 -22.22 -31.20 -6.80
CA ARG A 57 -22.42 -30.58 -5.49
C ARG A 57 -21.62 -29.29 -5.34
N LEU A 58 -20.34 -29.29 -5.72
CA LEU A 58 -19.49 -28.10 -5.62
C LEU A 58 -19.95 -26.98 -6.56
N ASP A 59 -20.40 -27.31 -7.78
CA ASP A 59 -20.98 -26.36 -8.73
C ASP A 59 -22.27 -25.75 -8.19
N GLY A 60 -23.16 -26.57 -7.62
CA GLY A 60 -24.36 -26.09 -6.95
C GLY A 60 -24.04 -25.17 -5.76
N GLN A 61 -23.01 -25.49 -4.97
CA GLN A 61 -22.56 -24.63 -3.87
C GLN A 61 -21.99 -23.29 -4.38
N ARG A 62 -21.15 -23.32 -5.41
CA ARG A 62 -20.61 -22.11 -6.06
C ARG A 62 -21.74 -21.21 -6.59
N ALA A 63 -22.72 -21.79 -7.29
CA ALA A 63 -23.84 -21.04 -7.85
C ALA A 63 -24.70 -20.38 -6.75
N ARG A 64 -25.03 -21.12 -5.69
CA ARG A 64 -25.78 -20.56 -4.54
C ARG A 64 -25.01 -19.44 -3.85
N GLN A 65 -23.70 -19.61 -3.66
CA GLN A 65 -22.87 -18.58 -3.05
C GLN A 65 -22.77 -17.34 -3.94
N ALA A 66 -22.59 -17.51 -5.25
CA ALA A 66 -22.58 -16.41 -6.21
C ALA A 66 -23.91 -15.64 -6.21
N ALA A 67 -25.05 -16.36 -6.22
CA ALA A 67 -26.37 -15.75 -6.13
C ALA A 67 -26.56 -14.98 -4.81
N SER A 68 -26.14 -15.55 -3.68
CA SER A 68 -26.17 -14.87 -2.38
C SER A 68 -25.29 -13.60 -2.35
N ARG A 69 -24.11 -13.63 -2.99
CA ARG A 69 -23.22 -12.46 -3.12
C ARG A 69 -23.79 -11.39 -4.03
N ALA A 70 -24.47 -11.78 -5.10
CA ALA A 70 -25.11 -10.85 -6.03
C ALA A 70 -26.30 -10.12 -5.37
N ALA A 71 -27.06 -10.82 -4.53
CA ALA A 71 -28.18 -10.26 -3.77
C ALA A 71 -27.75 -9.53 -2.46
N GLU A 72 -26.46 -9.44 -2.17
CA GLU A 72 -25.93 -8.86 -0.93
C GLU A 72 -26.09 -7.32 -0.92
N SER A 73 -26.68 -6.78 0.15
CA SER A 73 -26.77 -5.32 0.34
C SER A 73 -25.37 -4.69 0.51
N PRO A 74 -25.22 -3.38 0.24
CA PRO A 74 -23.94 -2.68 0.41
C PRO A 74 -23.36 -2.82 1.83
N GLU A 75 -24.20 -2.75 2.86
CA GLU A 75 -23.79 -2.81 4.28
C GLU A 75 -23.30 -4.22 4.63
N ARG A 76 -24.04 -5.26 4.21
CA ARG A 76 -23.62 -6.66 4.40
C ARG A 76 -22.32 -6.95 3.67
N ARG A 77 -22.18 -6.43 2.44
CA ARG A 77 -20.95 -6.54 1.65
C ARG A 77 -19.77 -5.86 2.33
N GLN A 78 -19.98 -4.70 2.94
CA GLN A 78 -18.94 -3.99 3.69
C GLN A 78 -18.54 -4.78 4.94
N GLY A 79 -19.51 -5.20 5.77
CA GLY A 79 -19.24 -6.00 6.97
C GLY A 79 -18.43 -7.25 6.65
N ARG A 80 -18.85 -7.99 5.62
CA ARG A 80 -18.10 -9.15 5.15
C ARG A 80 -16.67 -8.80 4.71
N ARG A 81 -16.47 -7.73 3.95
CA ARG A 81 -15.11 -7.32 3.51
C ARG A 81 -14.22 -6.96 4.69
N VAL A 82 -14.79 -6.38 5.75
CA VAL A 82 -14.08 -6.10 7.01
C VAL A 82 -13.70 -7.40 7.69
N ASP A 83 -14.63 -8.35 7.83
CA ASP A 83 -14.36 -9.67 8.42
C ASP A 83 -13.32 -10.46 7.63
N ASP A 84 -13.42 -10.45 6.30
CA ASP A 84 -12.45 -11.08 5.39
C ASP A 84 -11.05 -10.48 5.61
N ARG A 85 -10.94 -9.14 5.70
CA ARG A 85 -9.67 -8.46 5.96
C ARG A 85 -9.11 -8.83 7.33
N ALA A 86 -9.95 -8.87 8.37
CA ALA A 86 -9.53 -9.22 9.73
C ALA A 86 -9.03 -10.66 9.80
N ARG A 87 -9.75 -11.62 9.19
CA ARG A 87 -9.32 -13.03 9.10
C ARG A 87 -7.98 -13.17 8.38
N HIS A 88 -7.81 -12.49 7.25
CA HIS A 88 -6.54 -12.50 6.53
C HIS A 88 -5.39 -11.89 7.34
N ALA A 89 -5.63 -10.76 8.03
CA ALA A 89 -4.63 -10.14 8.89
C ALA A 89 -4.20 -11.07 10.04
N ALA A 90 -5.17 -11.69 10.73
CA ALA A 90 -4.89 -12.65 11.79
C ALA A 90 -4.10 -13.87 11.28
N SER A 91 -4.51 -14.43 10.13
CA SER A 91 -3.78 -15.54 9.50
C SER A 91 -2.34 -15.16 9.12
N ARG A 92 -2.11 -13.94 8.64
CA ARG A 92 -0.77 -13.41 8.31
C ARG A 92 0.08 -13.19 9.56
N ALA A 93 -0.52 -12.74 10.66
CA ALA A 93 0.18 -12.54 11.92
C ALA A 93 0.63 -13.87 12.55
N ALA A 94 -0.21 -14.91 12.43
CA ALA A 94 0.10 -16.27 12.90
C ALA A 94 0.98 -17.10 11.94
N GLU A 95 1.40 -16.53 10.81
CA GLU A 95 2.17 -17.24 9.78
C GLU A 95 3.60 -17.54 10.24
N SER A 96 4.04 -18.80 10.09
CA SER A 96 5.43 -19.20 10.37
C SER A 96 6.42 -18.51 9.40
N PRO A 97 7.71 -18.37 9.78
CA PRO A 97 8.72 -17.77 8.90
C PRO A 97 8.83 -18.45 7.53
N GLU A 98 8.75 -19.78 7.48
CA GLU A 98 8.88 -20.59 6.27
C GLU A 98 7.67 -20.39 5.35
N ARG A 99 6.45 -20.40 5.92
CA ARG A 99 5.21 -20.11 5.19
C ARG A 99 5.24 -18.69 4.62
N ARG A 100 5.70 -17.73 5.43
CA ARG A 100 5.86 -16.34 5.02
C ARG A 100 6.86 -16.18 3.87
N GLN A 101 7.98 -16.90 3.92
CA GLN A 101 8.97 -16.89 2.84
C GLN A 101 8.39 -17.48 1.55
N GLY A 102 7.84 -18.69 1.61
CA GLY A 102 7.25 -19.36 0.44
C GLY A 102 6.17 -18.51 -0.22
N ARG A 103 5.32 -17.87 0.58
CA ARG A 103 4.35 -16.91 0.05
C ARG A 103 5.00 -15.71 -0.63
N ARG A 104 6.03 -15.09 -0.04
CA ARG A 104 6.71 -13.93 -0.66
C ARG A 104 7.38 -14.31 -1.98
N GLU A 105 7.93 -15.52 -2.06
CA GLU A 105 8.50 -16.07 -3.29
C GLU A 105 7.42 -16.29 -4.35
N GLU A 106 6.28 -16.88 -3.97
CA GLU A 106 5.14 -17.05 -4.86
C GLU A 106 4.57 -15.71 -5.33
N ASP A 107 4.39 -14.74 -4.42
CA ASP A 107 3.97 -13.37 -4.75
C ASP A 107 4.93 -12.73 -5.77
N ARG A 108 6.25 -12.87 -5.57
CA ARG A 108 7.28 -12.36 -6.49
C ARG A 108 7.21 -13.05 -7.86
N ALA A 109 7.07 -14.37 -7.88
CA ALA A 109 6.95 -15.14 -9.12
C ALA A 109 5.70 -14.76 -9.91
N ARG A 110 4.55 -14.63 -9.24
CA ARG A 110 3.30 -14.17 -9.88
C ARG A 110 3.45 -12.78 -10.45
N HIS A 111 4.03 -11.82 -9.71
CA HIS A 111 4.28 -10.48 -10.23
C HIS A 111 5.25 -10.47 -11.42
N ALA A 112 6.30 -11.30 -11.40
CA ALA A 112 7.22 -11.43 -12.53
C ALA A 112 6.52 -12.01 -13.76
N ALA A 113 5.70 -13.05 -13.59
CA ALA A 113 4.92 -13.65 -14.66
C ALA A 113 3.90 -12.66 -15.26
N THR A 114 3.16 -11.92 -14.42
CA THR A 114 2.24 -10.88 -14.89
C THR A 114 2.97 -9.82 -15.69
N ARG A 115 4.14 -9.34 -15.23
CA ARG A 115 4.96 -8.36 -15.96
C ARG A 115 5.52 -8.92 -17.26
N GLY A 116 5.91 -10.19 -17.29
CA GLY A 116 6.40 -10.87 -18.49
C GLY A 116 5.32 -11.03 -19.56
N ALA A 117 4.06 -11.18 -19.14
CA ALA A 117 2.90 -11.28 -20.01
C ALA A 117 2.30 -9.92 -20.44
N GLU A 118 2.84 -8.79 -19.96
CA GLU A 118 2.37 -7.45 -20.34
C GLU A 118 2.57 -7.20 -21.84
N ASP A 119 1.50 -6.76 -22.50
CA ASP A 119 1.62 -6.20 -23.85
C ASP A 119 2.32 -4.82 -23.82
N PRO A 120 2.76 -4.28 -24.98
CA PRO A 120 3.47 -3.01 -25.04
C PRO A 120 2.68 -1.81 -24.47
N ILE A 121 1.35 -1.78 -24.62
CA ILE A 121 0.49 -0.72 -24.12
C ILE A 121 0.41 -0.80 -22.60
N GLN A 122 0.16 -1.99 -22.05
CA GLN A 122 0.14 -2.24 -20.60
C GLN A 122 1.46 -1.84 -19.94
N ARG A 123 2.58 -2.23 -20.55
CA ARG A 123 3.93 -1.88 -20.08
C ARG A 123 4.16 -0.38 -20.06
N ARG A 124 3.71 0.33 -21.10
CA ARG A 124 3.83 1.78 -21.21
C ARG A 124 3.00 2.47 -20.12
N THR A 125 1.73 2.11 -19.99
CA THR A 125 0.83 2.64 -18.95
C THR A 125 1.40 2.45 -17.55
N ARG A 126 1.88 1.25 -17.22
CA ARG A 126 2.53 0.97 -15.93
C ARG A 126 3.76 1.86 -15.70
N SER A 127 4.57 2.08 -16.73
CA SER A 127 5.78 2.89 -16.63
C SER A 127 5.46 4.38 -16.45
N GLU A 128 4.46 4.89 -17.15
CA GLU A 128 3.95 6.26 -16.98
C GLU A 128 3.35 6.46 -15.59
N ASP A 129 2.56 5.50 -15.10
CA ASP A 129 2.04 5.52 -13.73
C ASP A 129 3.14 5.52 -12.68
N GLN A 130 4.19 4.72 -12.89
CA GLN A 130 5.35 4.69 -12.00
C GLN A 130 6.06 6.04 -11.97
N ARG A 131 6.28 6.68 -13.14
CA ARG A 131 6.87 8.03 -13.22
C ARG A 131 6.00 9.06 -12.51
N ARG A 132 4.68 9.02 -12.73
CA ARG A 132 3.71 9.92 -12.07
C ARG A 132 3.76 9.78 -10.56
N ARG A 133 3.77 8.55 -10.03
CA ARG A 133 3.87 8.30 -8.58
C ARG A 133 5.20 8.79 -8.01
N GLN A 134 6.31 8.57 -8.71
CA GLN A 134 7.62 9.08 -8.29
C GLN A 134 7.66 10.61 -8.28
N ALA A 135 7.12 11.25 -9.31
CA ALA A 135 7.01 12.71 -9.38
C ALA A 135 6.14 13.27 -8.25
N ALA A 136 4.96 12.67 -8.02
CA ALA A 136 4.08 13.06 -6.91
C ALA A 136 4.74 12.86 -5.55
N SER A 137 5.46 11.76 -5.34
CA SER A 137 6.19 11.51 -4.09
C SER A 137 7.30 12.53 -3.85
N ARG A 138 8.03 12.92 -4.90
CA ARG A 138 9.05 13.98 -4.81
C ARG A 138 8.40 15.33 -4.54
N ALA A 139 7.31 15.67 -5.22
CA ALA A 139 6.59 16.92 -5.00
C ALA A 139 6.06 17.01 -3.56
N ALA A 140 5.42 15.94 -3.06
CA ALA A 140 4.89 15.88 -1.69
C ALA A 140 5.97 16.06 -0.60
N GLN A 141 7.24 15.74 -0.91
CA GLN A 141 8.35 16.03 0.00
C GLN A 141 8.54 17.54 0.21
N TRP A 142 8.28 18.34 -0.82
CA TRP A 142 8.48 19.80 -0.82
C TRP A 142 7.22 20.61 -0.51
N THR A 143 6.02 20.03 -0.63
CA THR A 143 4.75 20.75 -0.39
C THR A 143 4.62 21.32 1.02
N PHE A 144 5.27 20.72 2.03
CA PHE A 144 5.28 21.27 3.38
C PHE A 144 6.07 22.59 3.48
N MET A 145 7.02 22.83 2.57
CA MET A 145 7.85 24.04 2.56
C MET A 145 7.36 25.09 1.55
N GLU A 146 6.20 24.87 0.93
CA GLU A 146 5.60 25.81 -0.01
C GLU A 146 5.18 27.09 0.73
N GLY A 147 5.86 28.20 0.43
CA GLY A 147 5.62 29.50 1.08
C GLY A 147 6.38 29.73 2.39
N GLU A 148 7.09 28.73 2.93
CA GLU A 148 7.90 28.87 4.15
C GLU A 148 9.04 29.89 3.99
N ALA A 149 9.62 30.00 2.79
CA ALA A 149 10.65 31.00 2.51
C ALA A 149 10.18 32.45 2.71
N PHE A 150 8.87 32.72 2.60
CA PHE A 150 8.31 34.07 2.80
C PHE A 150 7.87 34.32 4.25
N ARG A 151 7.88 33.31 5.12
CA ARG A 151 7.50 33.39 6.54
C ARG A 151 8.70 33.09 7.40
N TYR A 152 9.71 33.97 7.35
CA TYR A 152 10.87 33.83 8.22
C TYR A 152 10.45 33.94 9.69
N ASP A 153 10.64 32.87 10.45
CA ASP A 153 10.43 32.82 11.90
C ASP A 153 11.79 32.64 12.60
N PRO A 154 12.30 33.67 13.30
CA PRO A 154 13.59 33.60 14.00
C PRO A 154 13.68 32.49 15.05
N ALA A 155 12.56 31.94 15.53
CA ALA A 155 12.55 30.84 16.49
C ALA A 155 12.96 29.49 15.87
N ASN A 156 12.93 29.36 14.54
CA ASN A 156 13.28 28.13 13.84
C ASN A 156 14.79 28.07 13.52
N ASN A 157 15.42 26.93 13.83
CA ASN A 157 16.81 26.66 13.44
C ASN A 157 16.90 26.15 11.99
N TYR A 158 16.84 27.08 11.04
CA TYR A 158 16.92 26.77 9.60
C TYR A 158 18.27 26.18 9.18
N ASP A 159 19.36 26.50 9.88
CA ASP A 159 20.72 26.05 9.53
C ASP A 159 20.87 24.53 9.61
N SER A 160 20.12 23.88 10.50
CA SER A 160 20.17 22.42 10.71
C SER A 160 19.07 21.63 9.99
N HIS A 161 18.16 22.28 9.27
CA HIS A 161 16.99 21.61 8.72
C HIS A 161 17.38 20.72 7.51
N PRO A 162 17.12 19.39 7.51
CA PRO A 162 17.62 18.46 6.49
C PRO A 162 17.23 18.80 5.05
N GLN A 163 16.15 19.54 4.84
CA GLN A 163 15.67 19.96 3.52
C GLN A 163 16.13 21.39 3.13
N LEU A 164 16.69 22.16 4.06
CA LEU A 164 17.19 23.53 3.84
C LEU A 164 18.70 23.67 4.08
N TYR A 165 19.37 22.61 4.53
CA TYR A 165 20.81 22.61 4.73
C TYR A 165 21.54 22.74 3.38
N ILE A 166 21.96 23.96 3.06
CA ILE A 166 22.73 24.29 1.84
C ILE A 166 24.23 23.89 2.02
N GLY A 167 24.65 23.60 3.24
CA GLY A 167 26.03 23.30 3.59
C GLY A 167 26.85 24.56 3.94
N GLN A 168 28.12 24.36 4.27
CA GLN A 168 29.06 25.46 4.54
C GLN A 168 29.61 26.05 3.25
N MET A 169 29.98 27.34 3.29
CA MET A 169 30.73 28.01 2.21
C MET A 169 32.21 27.64 2.29
N SER A 170 32.54 26.38 1.98
CA SER A 170 33.91 25.86 2.05
C SER A 170 34.62 25.81 0.69
N ASP A 171 33.88 25.90 -0.41
CA ASP A 171 34.46 25.79 -1.75
C ASP A 171 35.03 27.15 -2.17
N VAL A 172 36.25 27.18 -2.72
CA VAL A 172 36.82 28.41 -3.30
C VAL A 172 36.42 28.49 -4.77
N CYS A 173 35.84 29.62 -5.17
CA CYS A 173 35.50 29.87 -6.56
C CYS A 173 36.77 30.08 -7.40
N PRO A 174 36.99 29.31 -8.48
CA PRO A 174 38.23 29.42 -9.27
C PRO A 174 38.36 30.72 -10.07
N TYR A 175 37.28 31.51 -10.20
CA TYR A 175 37.25 32.73 -11.02
C TYR A 175 37.51 34.01 -10.21
N CYS A 176 37.03 34.08 -8.96
CA CYS A 176 37.16 35.27 -8.13
C CYS A 176 37.74 35.00 -6.73
N ASN A 177 38.14 33.75 -6.44
CA ASN A 177 38.70 33.31 -5.14
C ASN A 177 37.82 33.55 -3.91
N ALA A 178 36.54 33.89 -4.09
CA ALA A 178 35.57 33.98 -3.00
C ALA A 178 35.11 32.58 -2.56
N LEU A 179 34.73 32.45 -1.29
CA LEU A 179 34.08 31.25 -0.78
C LEU A 179 32.67 31.13 -1.38
N LYS A 180 32.28 29.91 -1.74
CA LYS A 180 31.00 29.57 -2.36
C LYS A 180 30.41 28.32 -1.69
N TRP A 181 29.11 28.11 -1.86
CA TRP A 181 28.50 26.84 -1.45
C TRP A 181 28.83 25.72 -2.44
N HIS A 182 28.78 24.48 -1.96
CA HIS A 182 29.06 23.32 -2.79
C HIS A 182 28.05 23.17 -3.93
N ALA A 183 26.77 23.32 -3.63
CA ALA A 183 25.67 23.22 -4.58
C ALA A 183 25.33 24.54 -5.30
N GLU A 184 26.19 25.56 -5.20
CA GLU A 184 25.94 26.86 -5.83
C GLU A 184 26.04 26.77 -7.36
N THR A 185 25.04 27.31 -8.06
CA THR A 185 25.01 27.38 -9.53
C THR A 185 26.20 28.20 -10.04
N ARG A 186 26.88 27.70 -11.08
CA ARG A 186 27.99 28.41 -11.72
C ARG A 186 27.58 29.82 -12.12
N GLY A 187 28.38 30.82 -11.71
CA GLY A 187 28.15 32.23 -12.07
C GLY A 187 27.39 33.06 -11.05
N MET A 188 26.90 32.47 -9.95
CA MET A 188 26.26 33.20 -8.84
C MET A 188 27.29 34.00 -8.01
N CYS A 189 28.40 33.37 -7.61
CA CYS A 189 29.48 34.00 -6.86
C CYS A 189 30.28 35.07 -7.64
N CYS A 190 30.46 34.88 -8.95
CA CYS A 190 31.04 35.90 -9.83
C CYS A 190 30.24 35.91 -11.13
N SER A 191 29.71 37.06 -11.56
CA SER A 191 28.85 37.30 -12.73
C SER A 191 29.41 36.75 -14.07
N GLY A 192 29.55 35.44 -14.19
CA GLY A 192 30.24 34.75 -15.29
C GLY A 192 31.72 35.13 -15.46
N GLY A 193 32.42 35.54 -14.39
CA GLY A 193 33.85 35.92 -14.47
C GLY A 193 34.12 37.33 -15.01
N LYS A 194 33.14 38.24 -15.00
CA LYS A 194 33.28 39.61 -15.54
C LYS A 194 34.00 40.62 -14.66
N GLU A 195 34.29 40.29 -13.40
CA GLU A 195 35.09 41.16 -12.53
C GLU A 195 36.43 40.50 -12.22
N GLN A 196 37.32 40.48 -13.23
CA GLN A 196 38.74 40.37 -12.93
C GLN A 196 39.14 41.67 -12.23
N ARG A 197 39.38 41.62 -10.92
CA ARG A 197 40.14 42.66 -10.24
C ARG A 197 41.49 42.75 -10.95
N LEU A 198 41.66 43.77 -11.80
CA LEU A 198 42.95 44.09 -12.39
C LEU A 198 43.95 44.18 -11.24
N ASN A 199 44.95 43.31 -11.32
CA ASN A 199 46.12 43.32 -10.47
C ASN A 199 46.87 44.63 -10.76
N ARG A 200 46.48 45.73 -10.09
CA ARG A 200 47.26 46.98 -10.12
C ARG A 200 48.50 46.74 -9.26
N SER A 201 49.56 46.34 -9.95
CA SER A 201 50.94 46.52 -9.54
C SER A 201 51.17 47.99 -9.16
N ILE A 202 51.03 48.31 -7.88
CA ILE A 202 51.60 49.53 -7.31
C ILE A 202 53.08 49.21 -7.07
N SER A 203 53.89 49.53 -8.08
CA SER A 203 55.35 49.54 -7.98
C SER A 203 55.74 50.66 -7.01
N TRP A 204 56.42 50.28 -5.93
CA TRP A 204 56.98 51.18 -4.93
C TRP A 204 58.09 52.01 -5.58
N ILE A 205 57.93 53.33 -5.63
CA ILE A 205 59.05 54.27 -5.74
C ILE A 205 59.33 54.76 -4.32
N THR A 206 60.47 54.34 -3.80
CA THR A 206 61.07 54.78 -2.55
C THR A 206 61.62 56.20 -2.70
N LEU A 207 61.31 57.08 -1.74
CA LEU A 207 62.21 58.15 -1.32
C LEU A 207 61.98 58.44 0.16
N GLU A 208 63.09 58.34 0.88
CA GLU A 208 63.27 58.30 2.32
C GLU A 208 62.82 59.59 3.01
N ASN A 209 62.27 59.46 4.24
CA ASN A 209 62.91 60.12 5.38
C ASN A 209 62.39 59.65 6.74
N THR A 210 63.36 59.21 7.55
CA THR A 210 63.48 59.32 9.02
C THR A 210 62.43 58.71 9.95
N ILE A 211 62.81 57.56 10.53
CA ILE A 211 62.51 57.21 11.92
C ILE A 211 63.57 57.89 12.81
N PRO A 212 63.19 58.40 14.00
CA PRO A 212 63.83 57.84 15.18
C PRO A 212 62.79 57.37 16.21
N ALA A 213 63.01 56.15 16.69
CA ALA A 213 62.42 55.65 17.91
C ALA A 213 62.96 56.45 19.10
N PHE A 214 62.16 56.66 20.15
CA PHE A 214 62.67 56.61 21.53
C PHE A 214 61.53 56.42 22.54
N LYS A 215 61.65 55.31 23.29
CA LYS A 215 61.12 54.94 24.63
C LYS A 215 59.62 54.90 24.88
#